data_AF-A0A7Y5NGP0-F1
#
_entry.id   AF-A0A7Y5NGP0-F1
#
_cell.length_a   1.000
_cell.length_b   1.000
_cell.length_c   1.000
_cell.angle_alpha   90.00
_cell.angle_beta   90.00
_cell.angle_gamma   90.00
#
_symmetry.space_group_name_H-M   'P 1'
#
loop_
_entity.id
_entity.type
_entity.pdbx_description
1 polymer ?
#
loop_
_entity_poly.entity_id
_entity_poly.type
_entity_poly.pdbx_seq_one_letter_code
_entity_poly.pdbx_strand_id
1 'polypeptide(L)'
;MRLLVPGRSGLPALADLDDAGLFRVYACPDGRWVRCNMVTSLDGAATGPDGKSGSINNEADHVVFEVLRALSHVVVVGAGTIRAEGYPPLSVAAPLLGLRHDLGLPDSLPVVAVSNRG
;
A
#
# COMPACT_ATOMS: atom_id res chain seq x y z
N MET A 1 -0.86 14.74 2.54
CA MET A 1 0.49 14.13 2.52
C MET A 1 1.12 14.37 3.88
N ARG A 2 1.23 13.35 4.74
CA ARG A 2 1.93 13.46 6.03
C ARG A 2 3.35 12.98 5.80
N LEU A 3 4.30 13.92 5.82
CA LEU A 3 5.72 13.66 5.56
C LEU A 3 6.34 12.97 6.78
N LEU A 4 7.03 11.83 6.58
CA LEU A 4 7.79 11.11 7.61
C LEU A 4 9.28 11.10 7.21
N VAL A 5 9.93 12.25 7.35
CA VAL A 5 11.38 12.46 7.08
C VAL A 5 11.90 13.29 8.26
N PRO A 6 13.17 13.16 8.72
CA PRO A 6 13.60 13.76 9.98
C PRO A 6 13.77 15.29 9.90
N GLY A 7 12.66 16.00 9.88
CA GLY A 7 12.43 17.09 10.82
C GLY A 7 11.65 16.48 11.98
N ARG A 8 11.85 16.98 13.21
CA ARG A 8 11.00 16.59 14.34
C ARG A 8 9.55 16.83 13.92
N SER A 9 8.82 15.76 13.60
CA SER A 9 7.44 15.86 13.10
C SER A 9 6.52 16.51 14.14
N GLY A 10 7.00 16.70 15.37
CA GLY A 10 6.20 17.12 16.53
C GLY A 10 5.21 16.05 16.96
N LEU A 11 5.17 14.93 16.23
CA LEU A 11 4.24 13.83 16.44
C LEU A 11 4.98 12.78 17.25
N PRO A 12 4.33 12.22 18.28
CA PRO A 12 4.92 11.11 19.02
C PRO A 12 5.31 10.02 18.02
N ALA A 13 6.50 9.45 18.19
CA ALA A 13 6.88 8.25 17.46
C ALA A 13 5.81 7.18 17.74
N LEU A 14 5.18 6.68 16.68
CA LEU A 14 4.32 5.51 16.80
C LEU A 14 5.26 4.31 16.87
N ALA A 15 5.61 3.89 18.08
CA ALA A 15 6.34 2.64 18.31
C ALA A 15 5.33 1.50 18.46
N ASP A 16 5.75 0.30 18.07
CA ASP A 16 5.04 -0.97 18.35
C ASP A 16 3.58 -1.00 17.84
N LEU A 17 3.34 -0.48 16.63
CA LEU A 17 2.04 -0.61 15.98
C LEU A 17 1.83 -2.06 15.52
N ASP A 18 0.77 -2.67 16.01
CA ASP A 18 0.19 -3.87 15.42
C ASP A 18 -0.67 -3.53 14.18
N ASP A 19 -1.20 -4.56 13.52
CA ASP A 19 -2.02 -4.40 12.32
C ASP A 19 -3.26 -3.53 12.58
N ALA A 20 -3.89 -3.67 13.74
CA ALA A 20 -5.04 -2.85 14.13
C ALA A 20 -4.64 -1.36 14.30
N GLY A 21 -3.49 -1.11 14.90
CA GLY A 21 -2.88 0.21 15.02
C GLY A 21 -2.61 0.84 13.65
N LEU A 22 -2.06 0.06 12.71
CA LEU A 22 -1.83 0.50 11.33
C LEU A 22 -3.15 0.78 10.59
N PHE A 23 -4.17 -0.06 10.75
CA PHE A 23 -5.51 0.17 10.18
C PHE A 23 -6.09 1.51 10.64
N ARG A 24 -5.97 1.82 11.93
CA ARG A 24 -6.42 3.10 12.50
C ARG A 24 -5.63 4.30 11.96
N VAL A 25 -4.31 4.18 11.87
CA VAL A 25 -3.44 5.27 11.37
C VAL A 25 -3.68 5.55 9.89
N TYR A 26 -3.95 4.50 9.12
CA TYR A 26 -4.21 4.57 7.68
C TYR A 26 -5.69 4.59 7.30
N ALA A 27 -6.61 4.74 8.26
CA ALA A 27 -8.04 4.77 8.00
C ALA A 27 -8.38 5.78 6.88
N CYS A 28 -9.31 5.38 6.01
CA CYS A 28 -9.81 6.27 4.96
C CYS A 28 -10.85 7.23 5.56
N PRO A 29 -10.90 8.49 5.10
CA PRO A 29 -12.01 9.39 5.43
C PRO A 29 -13.35 8.84 4.94
N ASP A 30 -14.44 9.36 5.51
CA ASP A 30 -15.80 9.04 5.05
C ASP A 30 -16.00 9.50 3.59
N GLY A 31 -16.77 8.70 2.83
CA GLY A 31 -17.10 8.99 1.44
C GLY A 31 -16.10 8.41 0.42
N ARG A 32 -16.07 9.00 -0.78
CA ARG A 32 -15.21 8.52 -1.88
C ARG A 32 -13.78 9.04 -1.69
N TRP A 33 -12.84 8.11 -1.62
CA TRP A 33 -11.43 8.43 -1.41
C TRP A 33 -10.53 7.63 -2.35
N VAL A 34 -9.44 8.26 -2.80
CA VAL A 34 -8.38 7.60 -3.56
C VAL A 34 -7.05 7.90 -2.87
N ARG A 35 -6.25 6.86 -2.64
CA ARG A 35 -4.90 6.96 -2.09
C ARG A 35 -3.89 6.41 -3.11
N CYS A 36 -2.81 7.14 -3.31
CA CYS A 36 -1.61 6.62 -3.98
C CYS A 36 -0.61 6.15 -2.92
N ASN A 37 -0.06 4.95 -3.10
CA ASN A 37 1.04 4.43 -2.31
C ASN A 37 2.22 4.16 -3.25
N MET A 38 3.37 4.74 -2.96
CA MET A 38 4.58 4.68 -3.78
C MET A 38 5.80 4.68 -2.87
N VAL A 39 6.89 4.08 -3.35
CA VAL A 39 8.23 4.16 -2.74
C VAL A 39 9.17 4.88 -3.72
N THR A 40 10.15 5.59 -3.18
CA THR A 40 11.19 6.26 -3.96
C THR A 40 12.51 6.20 -3.22
N SER A 41 13.61 6.09 -3.96
CA SER A 41 14.94 6.37 -3.42
C SER A 41 15.08 7.86 -3.06
N LEU A 42 16.16 8.19 -2.34
CA LEU A 42 16.42 9.55 -1.86
C LEU A 42 16.58 10.59 -2.99
N ASP A 43 17.07 10.16 -4.15
CA ASP A 43 17.22 10.98 -5.35
C ASP A 43 15.95 11.03 -6.22
N GLY A 44 14.85 10.40 -5.79
CA GLY A 44 13.56 10.49 -6.46
C GLY A 44 13.28 9.37 -7.47
N ALA A 45 14.14 8.35 -7.58
CA ALA A 45 13.91 7.23 -8.48
C ALA A 45 12.84 6.26 -7.93
N ALA A 46 11.88 5.90 -8.77
CA ALA A 46 10.81 4.96 -8.42
C ALA A 46 11.22 3.48 -8.55
N THR A 47 12.43 3.22 -9.07
CA THR A 47 12.96 1.88 -9.31
C THR A 47 14.43 1.81 -8.96
N GLY A 48 14.89 0.66 -8.49
CA GLY A 48 16.31 0.40 -8.31
C GLY A 48 17.05 0.08 -9.62
N PRO A 49 18.32 -0.32 -9.53
CA PRO A 49 19.17 -0.60 -10.69
C PRO A 49 18.65 -1.71 -11.62
N ASP A 50 17.75 -2.57 -11.12
CA ASP A 50 17.11 -3.64 -11.88
C ASP A 50 15.81 -3.20 -12.59
N GLY A 51 15.46 -1.90 -12.52
CA GLY A 51 14.26 -1.34 -13.12
C GLY A 51 12.97 -1.70 -12.40
N LYS A 52 13.04 -2.23 -11.17
CA LYS A 52 11.89 -2.60 -10.34
C LYS A 52 11.77 -1.70 -9.12
N SER A 53 10.54 -1.46 -8.69
CA SER A 53 10.23 -0.80 -7.42
C SER A 53 10.45 -1.74 -6.23
N GLY A 54 10.33 -3.06 -6.44
CA GLY A 54 10.57 -4.05 -5.38
C GLY A 54 11.99 -4.02 -4.83
N SER A 55 13.00 -3.63 -5.63
CA SER A 55 14.40 -3.59 -5.20
C SER A 55 14.76 -2.41 -4.29
N ILE A 56 13.87 -1.43 -4.16
CA ILE A 56 14.01 -0.28 -3.26
C ILE A 56 13.01 -0.33 -2.09
N ASN A 57 12.28 -1.44 -1.95
CA ASN A 57 11.35 -1.71 -0.87
C ASN A 57 12.03 -2.52 0.26
N ASN A 58 11.44 -2.57 1.45
CA ASN A 58 11.91 -3.36 2.59
C ASN A 58 10.74 -4.03 3.33
N GLU A 59 11.05 -4.84 4.35
CA GLU A 59 10.01 -5.55 5.11
C GLU A 59 8.95 -4.63 5.73
N ALA A 60 9.35 -3.46 6.23
CA ALA A 60 8.42 -2.51 6.84
C ALA A 60 7.50 -1.86 5.79
N ASP A 61 8.04 -1.53 4.62
CA ASP A 61 7.25 -1.05 3.48
C ASP A 61 6.22 -2.11 3.02
N HIS A 62 6.59 -3.39 3.03
CA HIS A 62 5.67 -4.49 2.73
C HIS A 62 4.52 -4.62 3.73
N VAL A 63 4.79 -4.43 5.04
CA VAL A 63 3.72 -4.42 6.07
C VAL A 63 2.69 -3.33 5.76
N VAL A 64 3.15 -2.11 5.51
CA VAL A 64 2.25 -1.00 5.17
C VAL A 64 1.52 -1.26 3.85
N PHE A 65 2.22 -1.80 2.85
CA PHE A 65 1.64 -2.13 1.55
C PHE A 65 0.47 -3.13 1.66
N GLU A 66 0.61 -4.17 2.47
CA GLU A 66 -0.44 -5.16 2.73
C GLU A 66 -1.61 -4.57 3.52
N VAL A 67 -1.35 -3.74 4.55
CA VAL A 67 -2.41 -3.01 5.27
C VAL A 67 -3.20 -2.11 4.32
N LEU A 68 -2.53 -1.37 3.44
CA LEU A 68 -3.19 -0.48 2.50
C LEU A 68 -4.04 -1.25 1.47
N ARG A 69 -3.59 -2.44 1.05
CA ARG A 69 -4.40 -3.35 0.23
C ARG A 69 -5.63 -3.85 0.99
N ALA A 70 -5.46 -4.26 2.25
CA ALA A 70 -6.55 -4.75 3.09
C ALA A 70 -7.60 -3.67 3.40
N LEU A 71 -7.21 -2.39 3.45
CA LEU A 71 -8.12 -1.25 3.58
C LEU A 71 -8.85 -0.87 2.26
N SER A 72 -8.41 -1.40 1.12
CA SER A 72 -8.89 -0.96 -0.19
C SER A 72 -10.10 -1.76 -0.67
N HIS A 73 -11.09 -1.07 -1.21
CA HIS A 73 -12.21 -1.70 -1.93
C HIS A 73 -11.76 -2.27 -3.28
N VAL A 74 -10.79 -1.60 -3.91
CA VAL A 74 -10.23 -1.93 -5.22
C VAL A 74 -8.80 -1.42 -5.30
N VAL A 75 -7.92 -2.16 -5.98
CA VAL A 75 -6.55 -1.70 -6.29
C VAL A 75 -6.47 -1.33 -7.76
N VAL A 76 -6.09 -0.09 -8.05
CA VAL A 76 -5.84 0.37 -9.42
C VAL A 76 -4.34 0.35 -9.67
N VAL A 77 -3.91 -0.30 -10.75
CA VAL A 77 -2.48 -0.44 -11.08
C VAL A 77 -2.27 -0.38 -12.59
N GLY A 78 -1.14 0.18 -13.02
CA GLY A 78 -0.75 0.18 -14.43
C GLY A 78 -0.41 -1.23 -14.91
N ALA A 79 -0.93 -1.63 -16.08
CA ALA A 79 -0.64 -2.92 -16.69
C ALA A 79 0.86 -3.13 -16.98
N GLY A 80 1.61 -2.05 -17.21
CA GLY A 80 3.07 -2.09 -17.30
C GLY A 80 3.74 -2.55 -16.01
N THR A 81 3.32 -1.99 -14.88
CA THR A 81 3.81 -2.36 -13.54
C THR A 81 3.46 -3.80 -13.20
N ILE A 82 2.23 -4.25 -13.46
CA ILE A 82 1.83 -5.66 -13.26
C ILE A 82 2.81 -6.60 -13.96
N ARG A 83 3.17 -6.31 -15.22
CA ARG A 83 4.09 -7.15 -16.00
C ARG A 83 5.53 -7.06 -15.52
N ALA A 84 6.03 -5.85 -15.26
CA ALA A 84 7.42 -5.63 -14.85
C ALA A 84 7.73 -6.25 -13.48
N GLU A 85 6.76 -6.17 -12.56
CA GLU A 85 6.89 -6.68 -11.19
C GLU A 85 6.40 -8.13 -11.04
N GLY A 86 5.73 -8.69 -12.05
CA GLY A 86 5.24 -10.07 -12.03
C GLY A 86 4.14 -10.31 -11.00
N TYR A 87 3.18 -9.39 -10.87
CA TYR A 87 2.13 -9.49 -9.84
C TYR A 87 1.28 -10.77 -10.01
N PRO A 88 1.13 -11.59 -8.95
CA PRO A 88 0.13 -12.65 -8.92
C PRO A 88 -1.28 -12.03 -8.77
N PRO A 89 -2.36 -12.84 -8.84
CA PRO A 89 -3.67 -12.40 -8.36
C PRO A 89 -3.54 -11.79 -6.96
N LEU A 90 -4.05 -10.57 -6.78
CA LEU A 90 -4.00 -9.92 -5.48
C LEU A 90 -4.95 -10.62 -4.50
N SER A 91 -4.46 -10.77 -3.28
CA SER A 91 -5.23 -11.28 -2.15
C SER A 91 -4.90 -10.44 -0.91
N VAL A 92 -5.74 -10.55 0.11
CA VAL A 92 -5.48 -9.95 1.42
C VAL A 92 -4.79 -10.98 2.28
N ALA A 93 -3.69 -10.60 2.94
CA ALA A 93 -2.99 -11.47 3.87
C ALA A 93 -3.94 -11.98 4.97
N ALA A 94 -3.86 -13.27 5.29
CA ALA A 94 -4.77 -13.93 6.23
C ALA A 94 -4.92 -13.23 7.60
N PRO A 95 -3.84 -12.69 8.22
CA PRO A 95 -3.96 -11.95 9.49
C PRO A 95 -4.85 -10.69 9.39
N LEU A 96 -4.96 -10.10 8.20
CA LEU A 96 -5.68 -8.85 7.97
C LEU A 96 -7.16 -9.06 7.61
N LEU A 97 -7.59 -10.31 7.35
CA LEU A 97 -8.97 -10.60 6.97
C LEU A 97 -9.95 -10.18 8.09
N GLY A 98 -9.68 -10.52 9.35
CA GLY A 98 -10.57 -10.11 10.46
C GLY A 98 -10.80 -8.59 10.49
N LEU A 99 -9.73 -7.81 10.44
CA LEU A 99 -9.80 -6.35 10.41
C LEU A 99 -10.52 -5.80 9.18
N ARG A 100 -10.36 -6.45 8.03
CA ARG A 100 -11.06 -6.09 6.80
C ARG A 100 -12.57 -6.37 6.90
N HIS A 101 -12.96 -7.46 7.54
CA HIS A 101 -14.37 -7.84 7.72
C HIS A 101 -15.07 -6.90 8.70
N ASP A 102 -14.36 -6.40 9.72
CA ASP A 102 -14.87 -5.39 10.65
C ASP A 102 -15.23 -4.07 9.92
N LEU A 103 -14.63 -3.81 8.75
CA LEU A 103 -14.97 -2.71 7.85
C LEU A 103 -16.11 -3.05 6.88
N GLY A 104 -16.69 -4.25 6.95
CA GLY A 104 -17.73 -4.73 6.05
C GLY A 104 -17.24 -5.06 4.63
N LEU A 105 -15.92 -5.25 4.45
CA LEU A 105 -15.33 -5.56 3.15
C LEU A 105 -15.19 -7.08 2.95
N PRO A 106 -15.40 -7.59 1.71
CA PRO A 106 -15.24 -9.02 1.42
C PRO A 106 -13.77 -9.42 1.31
N ASP A 107 -13.43 -10.70 1.52
CA ASP A 107 -12.08 -11.27 1.40
C ASP A 107 -11.41 -10.94 0.06
N SER A 108 -12.21 -10.89 -1.02
CA SER A 108 -11.72 -10.58 -2.35
C SER A 108 -11.13 -9.17 -2.43
N LEU A 109 -10.01 -9.03 -3.13
CA LEU A 109 -9.41 -7.75 -3.46
C LEU A 109 -9.42 -7.52 -4.99
N PRO A 110 -10.45 -6.86 -5.53
CA PRO A 110 -10.54 -6.54 -6.95
C PRO A 110 -9.35 -5.71 -7.43
N VAL A 111 -8.88 -6.01 -8.63
CA VAL A 111 -7.81 -5.26 -9.30
C VAL A 111 -8.31 -4.67 -10.60
N VAL A 112 -8.04 -3.39 -10.80
CA VAL A 112 -8.27 -2.68 -12.06
C VAL A 112 -6.91 -2.42 -12.70
N ALA A 113 -6.64 -3.12 -13.80
CA ALA A 113 -5.47 -2.88 -14.62
C ALA A 113 -5.73 -1.74 -15.61
N VAL A 114 -4.90 -0.71 -15.59
CA VAL A 114 -4.97 0.42 -16.54
C VAL A 114 -3.91 0.24 -17.62
N SER A 115 -4.34 0.23 -18.88
CA SER A 115 -3.44 0.12 -20.04
C SER A 115 -3.71 1.27 -21.01
N ASN A 116 -2.65 1.83 -21.60
CA ASN A 116 -2.78 2.74 -22.74
C ASN A 116 -2.63 2.02 -24.09
N ARG A 117 -2.44 0.70 -24.06
CA ARG A 117 -2.41 -0.18 -25.24
C ARG A 117 -3.68 -1.02 -25.23
N GLY A 118 -4.52 -0.82 -26.23
CA GLY A 118 -5.67 -1.67 -26.55
C GLY A 118 -5.23 -2.87 -27.38
#